data_AF-A0A3D3ZNC7-F1
#
_entry.id   AF-A0A3D3ZNC7-F1
#
_cell.length_a   1.000
_cell.length_b   1.000
_cell.length_c   1.000
_cell.angle_alpha   90.00
_cell.angle_beta   90.00
_cell.angle_gamma   90.00
#
_symmetry.space_group_name_H-M   'P 1'
#
loop_
_entity.id
_entity.type
_entity.pdbx_description
1 polymer ?
#
loop_
_entity_poly.entity_id
_entity_poly.type
_entity_poly.pdbx_seq_one_letter_code
_entity_poly.pdbx_strand_id
1 'polypeptide(L)'
;EIAKSAGLRYVSDTDPGIRRKRAGKNFSYIGLDGKPIHDQEVLRRIRSLGIPPAWNNVWICPKPNGHIQANGRDAKGRKQYRYHPHWREVRDETKYNRMIAFGEALPTIRARISHDLKLPGLHREKVLAAVVWL
;
A
#
# COMPACT_ATOMS: atom_id res chain seq x y z
N GLU A 1 -7.92 2.88 -12.50
CA GLU A 1 -8.91 3.96 -12.74
C GLU A 1 -9.24 4.81 -11.52
N ILE A 2 -9.15 4.30 -10.28
CA ILE A 2 -9.69 4.97 -9.07
C ILE A 2 -8.70 5.95 -8.43
N ALA A 3 -7.39 5.74 -8.54
CA ALA A 3 -6.43 6.79 -8.19
C ALA A 3 -6.72 8.07 -8.99
N LYS A 4 -7.09 7.94 -10.28
CA LYS A 4 -7.36 9.09 -11.16
C LYS A 4 -8.61 9.87 -10.75
N SER A 5 -9.64 9.24 -10.17
CA SER A 5 -10.88 9.95 -9.76
C SER A 5 -10.65 10.95 -8.63
N ALA A 6 -9.65 10.72 -7.76
CA ALA A 6 -9.19 11.71 -6.78
C ALA A 6 -7.95 12.51 -7.25
N GLY A 7 -7.66 12.53 -8.55
CA GLY A 7 -6.50 13.23 -9.12
C GLY A 7 -5.14 12.58 -8.77
N LEU A 8 -5.14 11.40 -8.16
CA LEU A 8 -3.94 10.64 -7.79
C LEU A 8 -3.46 9.72 -8.93
N ARG A 9 -2.15 9.46 -8.93
CA ARG A 9 -1.49 8.58 -9.89
C ARG A 9 -1.10 7.28 -9.23
N TYR A 10 -1.42 6.18 -9.90
CA TYR A 10 -0.83 4.90 -9.56
C TYR A 10 0.67 4.94 -9.89
N VAL A 11 1.52 4.60 -8.93
CA VAL A 11 2.99 4.62 -9.01
C VAL A 11 3.54 3.37 -8.33
N SER A 12 4.64 2.84 -8.83
CA SER A 12 5.33 1.70 -8.23
C SER A 12 6.69 2.14 -7.70
N ASP A 13 7.18 1.44 -6.68
CA ASP A 13 8.55 1.66 -6.20
C ASP A 13 9.63 1.06 -7.11
N THR A 14 9.21 0.31 -8.12
CA THR A 14 10.05 -0.09 -9.26
C THR A 14 10.26 1.04 -10.26
N ASP A 15 9.46 2.11 -10.21
CA ASP A 15 9.61 3.27 -11.09
C ASP A 15 10.82 4.12 -10.64
N PRO A 16 11.45 4.88 -11.56
CA PRO A 16 12.47 5.86 -11.20
C PRO A 16 11.94 6.83 -10.13
N GLY A 17 12.70 7.01 -9.06
CA GLY A 17 12.32 7.89 -7.97
C GLY A 17 13.51 8.53 -7.27
N ILE A 18 13.19 9.44 -6.36
CA ILE A 18 14.17 10.16 -5.57
C ILE A 18 14.73 9.21 -4.52
N ARG A 19 16.05 9.11 -4.44
CA ARG A 19 16.75 8.25 -3.47
C ARG A 19 17.23 9.07 -2.29
N ARG A 20 17.03 8.57 -1.07
CA ARG A 20 17.62 9.16 0.15
C ARG A 20 18.98 8.55 0.42
N LYS A 21 20.01 9.39 0.59
CA LYS A 21 21.37 8.99 0.98
C LYS A 21 21.73 9.64 2.31
N ARG A 22 22.47 8.93 3.15
CA ARG A 22 22.98 9.48 4.42
C ARG A 22 24.14 10.45 4.14
N ALA A 23 24.11 11.62 4.77
CA ALA A 23 25.11 12.68 4.65
C ALA A 23 25.48 13.19 6.05
N GLY A 24 26.39 12.47 6.73
CA GLY A 24 26.74 12.75 8.13
C GLY A 24 25.56 12.57 9.08
N LYS A 25 25.18 13.65 9.77
CA LYS A 25 24.00 13.71 10.66
C LYS A 25 22.68 13.92 9.90
N ASN A 26 22.75 14.29 8.62
CA ASN A 26 21.60 14.65 7.80
C ASN A 26 21.40 13.64 6.64
N PHE A 27 20.41 13.93 5.80
CA PHE A 27 20.15 13.19 4.57
C PHE A 27 20.32 14.10 3.35
N SER A 28 20.89 13.56 2.27
CA SER A 28 20.84 14.13 0.93
C SER A 28 19.84 13.35 0.07
N TYR A 29 19.26 14.01 -0.92
CA TYR A 29 18.27 13.44 -1.82
C TYR A 29 18.81 13.50 -3.24
N ILE A 30 18.79 12.36 -3.92
CA ILE A 30 19.31 12.21 -5.28
C ILE A 30 18.13 12.10 -6.23
N GLY A 31 18.08 12.98 -7.21
CA GLY A 31 17.05 13.04 -8.24
C GLY A 31 17.15 11.90 -9.25
N LEU A 32 16.22 11.92 -10.20
CA LEU A 32 16.14 10.93 -11.29
C LEU A 32 17.32 11.05 -12.26
N ASP A 33 17.89 12.25 -12.37
CA ASP A 33 19.10 12.57 -13.14
C ASP A 33 20.40 12.15 -12.43
N GLY A 34 20.29 11.54 -11.24
CA GLY A 34 21.44 11.15 -10.42
C GLY A 34 22.11 12.32 -9.69
N LYS A 35 21.59 13.55 -9.81
CA LYS A 35 22.18 14.73 -9.16
C LYS A 35 21.53 15.00 -7.79
N PRO A 36 22.24 15.66 -6.87
CA PRO A 36 21.65 16.11 -5.62
C PRO A 36 20.53 17.13 -5.86
N ILE A 37 19.44 16.99 -5.12
CA ILE A 37 18.31 17.93 -5.13
C ILE A 37 18.60 19.06 -4.14
N HIS A 38 18.64 20.29 -4.66
CA HIS A 38 18.78 21.52 -3.87
C HIS A 38 17.52 22.38 -3.86
N ASP A 39 16.52 22.03 -4.67
CA ASP A 39 15.24 22.71 -4.75
C ASP A 39 14.52 22.70 -3.38
N GLN A 40 14.24 23.89 -2.86
CA GLN A 40 13.65 24.05 -1.53
C GLN A 40 12.20 23.57 -1.44
N GLU A 41 11.42 23.70 -2.52
CA GLU A 41 10.04 23.20 -2.58
C GLU A 41 10.03 21.68 -2.49
N VAL A 42 10.89 21.03 -3.28
CA VAL A 42 11.02 19.57 -3.28
C VAL A 42 11.49 19.08 -1.91
N LEU A 43 12.51 19.72 -1.31
CA LEU A 43 13.00 19.36 0.01
C LEU A 43 11.95 19.57 1.11
N ARG A 44 11.15 20.64 1.02
CA ARG A 44 10.05 20.88 1.97
C ARG A 44 8.99 19.80 1.89
N ARG A 45 8.59 19.40 0.67
CA ARG A 45 7.67 18.28 0.45
C ARG A 45 8.23 16.98 1.02
N ILE A 46 9.49 16.66 0.76
CA ILE A 46 10.09 15.42 1.28
C ILE A 46 10.10 15.40 2.81
N ARG A 47 10.42 16.54 3.45
CA ARG A 47 10.37 16.67 4.91
C ARG A 47 8.96 16.47 5.47
N SER A 48 7.93 17.00 4.81
CA SER A 48 6.54 16.84 5.26
C SER A 48 6.03 15.41 5.19
N LEU A 49 6.67 14.50 4.43
CA LEU A 49 6.33 13.08 4.40
C LEU A 49 6.66 12.34 5.72
N GLY A 50 7.46 12.95 6.61
CA GLY A 50 7.77 12.37 7.92
C GLY A 50 8.42 10.98 7.82
N ILE A 51 9.36 10.80 6.88
CA ILE A 51 10.03 9.51 6.65
C ILE A 51 11.00 9.24 7.81
N PRO A 52 10.80 8.19 8.62
CA PRO A 52 11.63 7.93 9.78
C PRO A 52 13.13 7.82 9.43
N PRO A 53 14.03 8.35 10.26
CA PRO A 53 15.48 8.32 10.00
C PRO A 53 16.06 6.90 10.02
N ALA A 54 15.41 5.98 10.74
CA ALA A 54 15.81 4.58 10.82
C ALA A 54 15.51 3.78 9.54
N TRP A 55 14.72 4.32 8.59
CA TRP A 55 14.44 3.60 7.35
C TRP A 55 15.66 3.55 6.43
N ASN A 56 15.97 2.37 5.91
CA ASN A 56 16.97 2.18 4.86
C ASN A 56 16.30 1.98 3.49
N ASN A 57 17.10 2.03 2.42
CA ASN A 57 16.66 1.81 1.04
C ASN A 57 15.40 2.62 0.66
N VAL A 58 15.42 3.91 1.00
CA VAL A 58 14.25 4.77 0.84
C VAL A 58 14.11 5.25 -0.60
N TRP A 59 12.94 4.95 -1.17
CA TRP A 59 12.44 5.50 -2.42
C TRP A 59 11.37 6.54 -2.13
N ILE A 60 11.43 7.66 -2.84
CA ILE A 60 10.48 8.77 -2.72
C ILE A 60 9.91 9.08 -4.11
N CYS A 61 8.59 9.17 -4.19
CA CYS A 61 7.90 9.48 -5.43
C CYS A 61 8.26 10.91 -5.90
N PRO A 62 8.67 11.11 -7.16
CA PRO A 62 8.94 12.45 -7.68
C PRO A 62 7.65 13.27 -7.87
N LYS A 63 6.50 12.59 -8.03
CA LYS A 63 5.21 13.22 -8.30
C LYS A 63 4.44 13.46 -6.99
N PRO A 64 4.05 14.71 -6.68
CA PRO A 64 3.25 15.00 -5.49
C PRO A 64 1.92 14.26 -5.45
N ASN A 65 1.32 13.96 -6.60
CA ASN A 65 0.06 13.24 -6.69
C ASN A 65 0.20 11.71 -6.81
N GLY A 66 1.40 11.14 -6.58
CA GLY A 66 1.55 9.69 -6.51
C GLY A 66 0.84 9.12 -5.27
N HIS A 67 0.06 8.06 -5.43
CA HIS A 67 -0.68 7.48 -4.30
C HIS A 67 0.23 6.94 -3.18
N ILE A 68 1.39 6.40 -3.55
CA ILE A 68 2.52 6.15 -2.64
C ILE A 68 3.47 7.34 -2.78
N GLN A 69 3.76 8.00 -1.66
CA GLN A 69 4.69 9.12 -1.61
C GLN A 69 6.11 8.69 -1.25
N ALA A 70 6.27 7.67 -0.41
CA ALA A 70 7.57 7.07 -0.12
C ALA A 70 7.43 5.62 0.33
N ASN A 71 8.52 4.87 0.24
CA ASN A 71 8.68 3.60 0.92
C ASN A 71 10.14 3.42 1.36
N GLY A 72 10.37 2.43 2.19
CA GLY A 72 11.71 1.98 2.59
C GLY A 72 11.59 0.73 3.45
N ARG A 73 12.69 0.32 4.08
CA ARG A 73 12.64 -0.77 5.07
C ARG A 73 12.94 -0.25 6.47
N ASP A 74 12.17 -0.72 7.45
CA ASP A 74 12.41 -0.39 8.85
C ASP A 74 13.62 -1.15 9.43
N ALA A 75 13.90 -0.94 10.72
CA ALA A 75 15.01 -1.59 11.43
C ALA A 75 14.90 -3.12 11.46
N LYS A 76 13.71 -3.69 11.24
CA LYS A 76 13.46 -5.14 11.14
C LYS A 76 13.45 -5.64 9.69
N GLY A 77 13.83 -4.80 8.72
CA GLY A 77 13.86 -5.14 7.30
C GLY A 77 12.49 -5.19 6.61
N ARG A 78 11.40 -4.84 7.32
CA ARG A 78 10.04 -4.88 6.76
C ARG A 78 9.82 -3.67 5.87
N LYS A 79 9.20 -3.89 4.70
CA LYS A 79 8.85 -2.81 3.77
C LYS A 79 7.74 -1.95 4.38
N GLN A 80 7.97 -0.65 4.45
CA GLN A 80 7.06 0.34 5.00
C GLN A 80 6.70 1.38 3.94
N TYR A 81 5.52 1.98 4.06
CA TYR A 81 4.97 2.91 3.08
C TYR A 81 4.52 4.22 3.73
N ARG A 82 4.65 5.32 2.98
CA ARG A 82 3.97 6.59 3.18
C ARG A 82 3.04 6.81 2.00
N TYR A 83 1.76 6.98 2.27
CA TYR A 83 0.73 7.23 1.25
C TYR A 83 0.42 8.73 1.15
N HIS A 84 -0.12 9.13 0.01
CA HIS A 84 -0.74 10.44 -0.13
C HIS A 84 -1.89 10.60 0.90
N PRO A 85 -2.10 11.77 1.53
CA PRO A 85 -3.20 11.95 2.50
C PRO A 85 -4.57 11.54 1.94
N HIS A 86 -4.93 12.02 0.74
CA HIS A 86 -6.16 11.65 0.04
C HIS A 86 -6.23 10.19 -0.44
N TRP A 87 -5.17 9.38 -0.28
CA TRP A 87 -5.23 7.97 -0.66
C TRP A 87 -6.24 7.17 0.16
N ARG A 88 -6.50 7.60 1.41
CA ARG A 88 -7.48 6.94 2.28
C ARG A 88 -8.89 7.09 1.73
N GLU A 89 -9.27 8.29 1.29
CA GLU A 89 -10.58 8.58 0.68
C GLU A 89 -10.83 7.67 -0.53
N VAL A 90 -9.85 7.54 -1.42
CA VAL A 90 -9.90 6.66 -2.61
C VAL A 90 -10.09 5.18 -2.23
N ARG A 91 -9.43 4.72 -1.16
CA ARG A 91 -9.52 3.32 -0.75
C ARG A 91 -10.81 3.00 -0.01
N ASP A 92 -11.31 3.95 0.78
CA ASP A 92 -12.52 3.76 1.56
C ASP A 92 -13.72 3.57 0.63
N GLU A 93 -13.87 4.36 -0.45
CA GLU A 93 -14.93 4.18 -1.45
C GLU A 93 -14.96 2.76 -2.05
N THR A 94 -13.78 2.18 -2.35
CA THR A 94 -13.71 0.82 -2.91
C THR A 94 -14.02 -0.28 -1.91
N LYS A 95 -13.75 -0.04 -0.62
CA LYS A 95 -13.99 -1.02 0.43
C LYS A 95 -15.50 -1.17 0.64
N TYR A 96 -16.24 -0.07 0.72
CA TYR A 96 -17.68 -0.12 0.98
C TYR A 96 -18.47 -0.81 -0.13
N ASN A 97 -18.18 -0.52 -1.40
CA ASN A 97 -18.89 -1.17 -2.51
C ASN A 97 -18.67 -2.70 -2.55
N ARG A 98 -17.45 -3.17 -2.23
CA ARG A 98 -17.18 -4.61 -2.15
C ARG A 98 -17.82 -5.28 -0.94
N MET A 99 -18.02 -4.55 0.15
CA MET A 99 -18.71 -5.07 1.34
C MET A 99 -20.18 -5.37 1.07
N ILE A 100 -20.86 -4.57 0.25
CA ILE A 100 -22.26 -4.82 -0.14
C ILE A 100 -22.35 -6.12 -0.94
N ALA A 101 -21.59 -6.23 -2.03
CA ALA A 101 -21.57 -7.44 -2.86
C ALA A 101 -21.15 -8.69 -2.06
N PHE A 102 -20.22 -8.55 -1.11
CA PHE A 102 -19.88 -9.63 -0.19
C PHE A 102 -21.05 -10.01 0.73
N GLY A 103 -21.75 -9.01 1.29
CA GLY A 103 -22.94 -9.22 2.12
C GLY A 103 -24.06 -9.96 1.38
N GLU A 104 -24.29 -9.63 0.11
CA GLU A 104 -25.25 -10.33 -0.76
C GLU A 104 -24.85 -11.78 -1.03
N ALA A 105 -23.55 -12.08 -1.09
CA ALA A 105 -23.04 -13.43 -1.29
C ALA A 105 -23.02 -14.30 -0.01
N LEU A 106 -23.08 -13.69 1.18
CA LEU A 106 -22.96 -14.39 2.47
C LEU A 106 -23.98 -15.51 2.67
N PRO A 107 -25.29 -15.36 2.34
CA PRO A 107 -26.26 -16.44 2.49
C PRO A 107 -25.87 -17.70 1.70
N THR A 108 -25.43 -17.52 0.44
CA THR A 108 -24.99 -18.61 -0.44
C THR A 108 -23.73 -19.29 0.11
N ILE A 109 -22.76 -18.51 0.56
CA ILE A 109 -21.53 -19.03 1.17
C ILE A 109 -21.85 -19.85 2.42
N ARG A 110 -22.70 -19.34 3.31
CA ARG A 110 -23.11 -20.03 4.55
C ARG A 110 -23.88 -21.32 4.29
N ALA A 111 -24.76 -21.31 3.29
CA ALA A 111 -25.50 -22.50 2.88
C ALA A 111 -24.55 -23.60 2.38
N ARG A 112 -23.56 -23.22 1.56
CA ARG A 112 -22.56 -24.15 1.04
C ARG A 112 -21.67 -24.74 2.14
N ILE A 113 -21.16 -23.90 3.05
CA ILE A 113 -20.39 -24.35 4.21
C ILE A 113 -21.20 -25.33 5.06
N SER A 114 -22.45 -24.98 5.36
CA SER A 114 -23.34 -25.82 6.19
C SER A 114 -23.64 -27.16 5.54
N HIS A 115 -23.77 -27.20 4.21
CA HIS A 115 -23.92 -28.44 3.45
C HIS A 115 -22.65 -29.30 3.52
N ASP A 116 -21.49 -28.72 3.17
CA ASP A 116 -20.24 -29.47 3.01
C ASP A 116 -19.71 -29.99 4.37
N LEU A 117 -19.97 -29.29 5.47
CA LEU A 117 -19.64 -29.76 6.82
C LEU A 117 -20.45 -31.00 7.25
N LYS A 118 -21.66 -31.19 6.71
CA LYS A 118 -22.53 -32.34 7.04
C LYS A 118 -22.18 -33.61 6.27
N LEU A 119 -21.39 -33.51 5.20
CA LEU A 119 -21.04 -34.65 4.36
C LEU A 119 -20.19 -35.67 5.14
N PRO A 120 -20.36 -36.99 4.93
CA PRO A 120 -19.57 -38.01 5.60
C PRO A 120 -18.12 -38.04 5.10
N GLY A 121 -17.20 -38.49 5.95
CA GLY A 121 -15.75 -38.55 5.63
C GLY A 121 -15.06 -37.18 5.63
N LEU A 122 -13.87 -37.12 5.03
CA LEU A 122 -12.99 -35.95 4.95
C LEU A 122 -12.54 -35.67 3.51
N HIS A 123 -13.50 -35.40 2.64
CA HIS A 123 -13.23 -34.97 1.26
C HIS A 123 -12.85 -33.48 1.24
N ARG A 124 -12.26 -33.05 0.12
CA ARG A 124 -11.70 -31.71 -0.10
C ARG A 124 -12.68 -30.59 0.27
N GLU A 125 -13.94 -30.72 -0.12
CA GLU A 125 -14.98 -29.70 0.07
C GLU A 125 -15.26 -29.45 1.56
N LYS A 126 -15.29 -30.52 2.37
CA LYS A 126 -15.47 -30.40 3.82
C LYS A 126 -14.28 -29.77 4.52
N VAL A 127 -13.05 -30.08 4.08
CA VAL A 127 -11.84 -29.43 4.60
C VAL A 127 -11.83 -27.94 4.25
N LEU A 128 -12.19 -27.59 3.02
CA LEU A 128 -12.33 -26.19 2.60
C LEU A 128 -13.42 -25.47 3.40
N ALA A 129 -14.58 -26.09 3.58
CA ALA A 129 -15.67 -25.52 4.38
C ALA A 129 -15.26 -25.28 5.84
N ALA A 130 -14.48 -26.19 6.45
CA ALA A 130 -13.95 -26.00 7.80
C ALA A 130 -12.96 -24.83 7.88
N VAL A 131 -12.04 -24.69 6.91
CA VAL A 131 -11.08 -23.56 6.85
C VAL A 131 -11.80 -22.23 6.66
N VAL A 132 -12.85 -22.18 5.85
CA VAL A 132 -13.62 -20.94 5.62
C VAL A 132 -14.52 -20.59 6.82
N TRP A 133 -14.92 -21.59 7.63
CA TRP A 133 -15.74 -21.39 8.81
C TRP A 133 -14.96 -20.86 10.03
N LEU A 134 -13.69 -21.24 10.18
CA LEU A 134 -12.78 -20.80 11.26
C LEU A 134 -12.35 -19.33 11.11
#